data_AF-A0A6G0XDZ5-F1
#
_entry.id   AF-A0A6G0XDZ5-F1
#
_cell.length_a   1.000
_cell.length_b   1.000
_cell.length_c   1.000
_cell.angle_alpha   90.00
_cell.angle_beta   90.00
_cell.angle_gamma   90.00
#
_symmetry.space_group_name_H-M   'P 1'
#
loop_
_entity.id
_entity.type
_entity.pdbx_description
1 polymer ?
#
loop_
_entity_poly.entity_id
_entity_poly.type
_entity_poly.pdbx_seq_one_letter_code
_entity_poly.pdbx_strand_id
1 'polypeptide(L)'
;MSAPSGSNTNVTLGRKLIEELQQMGAQVPIEFIKVQDMLEACERNAMQVAANIADARREKSQQRLKGNEALLKEQSDMFDKISQTYKKLAQDDEWIKK
;
A
#
# COMPACT_ATOMS: atom_id res chain seq x y z
N MET A 1 3.65 25.51 -7.37
CA MET A 1 4.24 24.21 -7.73
C MET A 1 3.13 23.19 -7.70
N SER A 2 2.67 22.78 -8.88
CA SER A 2 1.55 21.85 -9.06
C SER A 2 2.01 20.43 -8.71
N ALA A 3 1.25 19.72 -7.88
CA ALA A 3 1.49 18.31 -7.58
C ALA A 3 1.54 17.49 -8.88
N PRO A 4 2.41 16.47 -8.99
CA PRO A 4 2.47 15.64 -10.19
C PRO A 4 1.15 14.89 -10.32
N SER A 5 0.34 15.35 -11.27
CA SER A 5 -0.91 14.77 -11.73
C SER A 5 -0.65 13.53 -12.56
N GLY A 6 -1.12 12.36 -12.11
CA GLY A 6 -1.05 11.07 -12.83
C GLY A 6 0.14 10.21 -12.41
N SER A 7 0.07 9.63 -11.23
CA SER A 7 1.20 9.17 -10.43
C SER A 7 1.78 7.82 -10.87
N ASN A 8 2.97 7.85 -11.49
CA ASN A 8 3.93 6.73 -11.48
C ASN A 8 4.47 6.51 -10.05
N THR A 9 3.62 6.14 -9.09
CA THR A 9 4.11 5.78 -7.75
C THR A 9 4.79 4.41 -7.80
N ASN A 10 5.76 4.18 -6.91
CA ASN A 10 6.39 2.88 -6.79
C ASN A 10 5.37 1.76 -6.51
N VAL A 11 4.26 2.10 -5.83
CA VAL A 11 3.13 1.19 -5.60
C VAL A 11 2.46 0.83 -6.93
N THR A 12 2.10 1.82 -7.76
CA THR A 12 1.49 1.57 -9.08
C THR A 12 2.41 0.74 -9.99
N LEU A 13 3.72 1.01 -9.97
CA LEU A 13 4.69 0.25 -10.75
C LEU A 13 4.82 -1.21 -10.26
N GLY A 14 4.72 -1.44 -8.95
CA GLY A 14 4.71 -2.78 -8.35
C GLY A 14 3.55 -3.65 -8.85
N ARG A 15 2.34 -3.08 -8.92
CA ARG A 15 1.16 -3.78 -9.50
C ARG A 15 1.39 -4.15 -10.95
N LYS A 16 1.85 -3.20 -11.76
CA LYS A 16 2.11 -3.41 -13.18
C LYS A 16 3.12 -4.53 -13.41
N LEU A 17 4.19 -4.58 -12.63
CA LEU A 17 5.19 -5.64 -12.71
C LEU A 17 4.58 -7.02 -12.40
N ILE A 18 3.74 -7.13 -11.36
CA ILE A 18 3.04 -8.38 -11.02
C ILE A 18 2.16 -8.86 -12.19
N GLU A 19 1.40 -7.94 -12.79
CA GLU A 19 0.52 -8.25 -13.92
C GLU A 19 1.32 -8.70 -15.15
N GLU A 20 2.42 -8.01 -15.47
CA GLU A 20 3.31 -8.38 -16.58
C GLU A 20 3.93 -9.78 -16.38
N LEU A 21 4.39 -10.09 -15.16
CA LEU A 21 4.93 -11.41 -14.83
C LEU A 21 3.88 -12.51 -15.02
N GLN A 22 2.64 -12.29 -14.56
CA GLN A 22 1.54 -13.23 -14.73
C GLN A 22 1.18 -13.43 -16.22
N GLN A 23 1.16 -12.35 -17.01
CA GLN A 23 0.90 -12.43 -18.46
C GLN A 23 1.99 -13.21 -19.20
N MET A 24 3.24 -13.13 -18.73
CA MET A 24 4.36 -13.91 -19.25
C MET A 24 4.36 -15.38 -18.80
N GLY A 25 3.40 -15.80 -17.98
CA GLY A 25 3.31 -17.15 -17.42
C GLY A 25 4.31 -17.41 -16.30
N ALA A 26 4.91 -16.37 -15.72
CA ALA A 26 5.76 -16.53 -14.55
C ALA A 26 4.90 -16.80 -13.30
N GLN A 27 5.36 -17.71 -12.45
CA GLN A 27 4.74 -17.95 -11.15
C GLN A 27 5.09 -16.79 -10.22
N VAL A 28 4.08 -16.01 -9.84
CA VAL A 28 4.23 -14.93 -8.86
C VAL A 28 3.77 -15.45 -7.50
N PRO A 29 4.63 -15.42 -6.46
CA PRO A 29 4.24 -15.75 -5.09
C PRO A 29 3.02 -14.97 -4.62
N ILE A 30 2.08 -15.65 -3.99
CA ILE A 30 0.85 -15.01 -3.49
C ILE A 30 1.15 -13.97 -2.41
N GLU A 31 2.25 -14.12 -1.69
CA GLU A 31 2.81 -13.16 -0.74
C GLU A 31 3.10 -11.81 -1.40
N PHE A 32 3.65 -11.78 -2.62
CA PHE A 32 3.88 -10.51 -3.33
C PHE A 32 2.58 -9.81 -3.69
N ILE A 33 1.56 -10.57 -4.11
CA ILE A 33 0.24 -10.01 -4.40
C ILE A 33 -0.36 -9.40 -3.14
N LYS A 34 -0.32 -10.11 -2.02
CA LYS A 34 -0.82 -9.63 -0.72
C LYS A 34 -0.09 -8.38 -0.23
N VAL A 35 1.24 -8.35 -0.37
CA VAL A 35 2.02 -7.15 -0.02
C VAL A 35 1.62 -5.97 -0.89
N GLN A 36 1.48 -6.18 -2.19
CA GLN A 36 1.06 -5.13 -3.12
C GLN A 36 -0.34 -4.58 -2.76
N ASP A 37 -1.30 -5.45 -2.44
CA ASP A 37 -2.65 -5.04 -2.00
C ASP A 37 -2.59 -4.15 -0.73
N MET A 38 -1.74 -4.52 0.23
CA MET A 38 -1.55 -3.75 1.47
C MET A 38 -0.85 -2.41 1.22
N LEU A 39 0.13 -2.35 0.31
CA LEU A 39 0.80 -1.10 -0.06
C LEU A 39 -0.16 -0.12 -0.74
N GLU A 40 -1.05 -0.60 -1.61
CA GLU A 40 -2.10 0.22 -2.23
C GLU A 40 -3.10 0.74 -1.19
N ALA A 41 -3.45 -0.06 -0.19
CA ALA A 41 -4.28 0.39 0.93
C ALA A 41 -3.57 1.46 1.77
N CYS A 42 -2.27 1.30 2.05
CA CYS A 42 -1.48 2.32 2.73
C CYS A 42 -1.43 3.65 1.95
N GLU A 43 -1.26 3.59 0.63
CA GLU A 43 -1.26 4.77 -0.24
C GLU A 43 -2.62 5.51 -0.19
N ARG A 44 -3.73 4.77 -0.27
CA ARG A 44 -5.08 5.34 -0.10
C ARG A 44 -5.28 5.99 1.26
N ASN A 45 -4.85 5.33 2.33
CA ASN A 45 -4.96 5.86 3.69
C ASN A 45 -4.11 7.13 3.86
N ALA A 46 -2.90 7.17 3.30
CA ALA A 46 -2.04 8.35 3.32
C ALA A 46 -2.67 9.55 2.58
N MET A 47 -3.25 9.31 1.39
CA MET A 47 -4.00 10.34 0.65
C MET A 47 -5.20 10.86 1.45
N GLN A 48 -5.96 9.98 2.10
CA GLN A 48 -7.10 10.39 2.93
C GLN A 48 -6.67 11.19 4.16
N VAL A 49 -5.57 10.80 4.82
CA VAL A 49 -5.00 11.57 5.94
C VAL A 49 -4.59 12.97 5.47
N ALA A 50 -3.91 13.07 4.31
CA ALA A 50 -3.52 14.36 3.75
C ALA A 50 -4.74 15.25 3.44
N ALA A 51 -5.80 14.68 2.85
CA ALA A 51 -7.05 15.37 2.59
C ALA A 51 -7.71 15.87 3.89
N ASN A 52 -7.83 15.00 4.89
CA ASN A 52 -8.38 15.36 6.20
C ASN A 52 -7.60 16.49 6.88
N ILE A 53 -6.27 16.51 6.77
CA ILE A 53 -5.42 17.58 7.30
C ILE A 53 -5.67 18.90 6.55
N ALA A 54 -5.75 18.84 5.21
CA ALA A 54 -6.02 20.02 4.39
C ALA A 54 -7.37 20.65 4.72
N ASP A 55 -8.40 19.82 4.88
CA ASP A 55 -9.77 20.27 5.23
C ASP A 55 -9.86 20.76 6.67
N ALA A 56 -9.24 20.06 7.63
CA ALA A 56 -9.20 20.51 9.02
C ALA A 56 -8.54 21.89 9.18
N ARG A 57 -7.51 22.19 8.37
CA ARG A 57 -6.88 23.52 8.33
C ARG A 57 -7.83 24.60 7.79
N ARG A 58 -8.65 24.26 6.79
CA ARG A 58 -9.63 25.19 6.19
C ARG A 58 -10.83 25.44 7.12
N GLU A 59 -11.36 24.38 7.72
CA GLU A 59 -12.61 24.41 8.50
C GLU A 59 -12.40 24.59 10.01
N LYS A 60 -11.13 24.60 10.49
CA LYS A 60 -10.78 24.53 11.92
C LYS A 60 -11.44 23.36 12.66
N SER A 61 -11.72 22.26 11.95
CA SER A 61 -12.50 21.13 12.47
C SER A 61 -11.60 20.06 13.10
N GLN A 62 -11.66 19.91 14.43
CA GLN A 62 -10.95 18.86 15.16
C GLN A 62 -11.53 17.46 14.93
N GLN A 63 -12.81 17.35 14.55
CA GLN A 63 -13.46 16.06 14.34
C GLN A 63 -12.86 15.29 13.15
N ARG A 64 -12.42 16.00 12.10
CA ARG A 64 -11.73 15.40 10.96
C ARG A 64 -10.36 14.82 11.33
N LEU A 65 -9.66 15.43 12.29
CA LEU A 65 -8.38 14.92 12.79
C LEU A 65 -8.53 13.62 13.59
N LYS A 66 -9.68 13.41 14.27
CA LYS A 66 -9.96 12.15 14.97
C LYS A 66 -10.02 10.94 14.02
N GLY A 67 -10.47 11.14 12.78
CA GLY A 67 -10.48 10.09 11.76
C GLY A 67 -9.07 9.65 11.32
N ASN A 68 -8.07 10.51 11.46
CA ASN A 68 -6.69 10.17 11.08
C ASN A 68 -6.06 9.14 12.01
N GLU A 69 -6.42 9.14 13.29
CA GLU A 69 -5.87 8.17 14.26
C GLU A 69 -6.19 6.73 13.83
N ALA A 70 -7.44 6.48 13.42
CA ALA A 70 -7.85 5.17 12.91
C ALA A 70 -7.08 4.77 11.63
N LEU A 71 -6.96 5.71 10.67
CA LEU A 71 -6.25 5.48 9.41
C LEU A 71 -4.74 5.24 9.61
N LEU A 72 -4.13 5.92 10.57
CA LEU A 72 -2.71 5.75 10.93
C LEU A 72 -2.49 4.42 11.66
N LYS A 73 -3.41 4.05 12.57
CA LYS A 73 -3.37 2.75 13.23
C LYS A 73 -3.50 1.60 12.22
N GLU A 74 -4.44 1.70 11.28
CA GLU A 74 -4.61 0.71 10.23
C GLU A 74 -3.35 0.58 9.35
N GLN A 75 -2.70 1.71 9.00
CA GLN A 75 -1.41 1.69 8.30
C GLN A 75 -0.31 0.99 9.10
N SER A 76 -0.22 1.24 10.42
CA SER A 76 0.74 0.54 11.28
C SER A 76 0.51 -0.97 11.27
N ASP A 77 -0.74 -1.41 11.45
CA ASP A 77 -1.11 -2.83 11.43
C ASP A 77 -0.82 -3.47 10.06
N MET A 78 -0.99 -2.70 8.97
CA MET A 78 -0.63 -3.14 7.62
C MET A 78 0.89 -3.29 7.44
N PHE A 79 1.71 -2.38 7.96
CA PHE A 79 3.17 -2.52 7.88
C PHE A 79 3.68 -3.75 8.64
N ASP A 80 3.07 -4.07 9.79
CA ASP A 80 3.38 -5.29 10.52
C ASP A 80 3.03 -6.54 9.71
N LYS A 81 1.86 -6.57 9.07
CA LYS A 81 1.44 -7.68 8.18
C LYS A 81 2.33 -7.79 6.94
N ILE A 82 2.77 -6.67 6.35
CA ILE A 82 3.72 -6.67 5.24
C ILE A 82 5.04 -7.30 5.69
N SER A 83 5.58 -6.90 6.84
CA SER A 83 6.80 -7.48 7.40
C SER A 83 6.68 -9.00 7.61
N GLN A 84 5.56 -9.45 8.19
CA GLN A 84 5.30 -10.88 8.39
C GLN A 84 5.16 -11.64 7.07
N THR A 85 4.52 -11.04 6.07
CA THR A 85 4.34 -11.64 4.74
C THR A 85 5.67 -11.81 4.03
N TYR A 86 6.57 -10.82 4.11
CA TYR A 86 7.93 -10.96 3.57
C TYR A 86 8.75 -12.02 4.31
N LYS A 87 8.61 -12.12 5.65
CA LYS A 87 9.27 -13.20 6.41
C LYS A 87 8.77 -14.57 5.98
N LYS A 88 7.46 -14.73 5.74
CA LYS A 88 6.88 -15.98 5.23
C LYS A 88 7.45 -16.32 3.85
N LEU A 89 7.49 -15.35 2.94
CA LEU A 89 8.04 -15.54 1.59
C LEU A 89 9.51 -15.99 1.63
N ALA A 90 10.31 -15.44 2.55
CA ALA A 90 11.72 -15.82 2.70
C ALA A 90 11.93 -17.23 3.29
N GLN A 91 10.89 -17.82 3.87
CA GLN A 91 10.91 -19.18 4.44
C GLN A 91 10.30 -20.21 3.48
N ASP A 92 9.62 -19.75 2.43
CA ASP A 92 8.85 -20.57 1.51
C ASP A 92 9.51 -20.57 0.14
N ASP A 93 10.19 -21.68 -0.19
CA ASP A 93 10.85 -21.89 -1.49
C ASP A 93 9.92 -22.54 -2.52
N GLU A 94 8.62 -22.73 -2.22
CA GLU A 94 7.70 -23.42 -3.14
C GLU A 94 7.55 -22.70 -4.49
N TRP A 95 7.78 -21.39 -4.54
CA TRP A 95 7.77 -20.63 -5.79
C TRP A 95 9.06 -20.76 -6.62
N ILE A 96 10.12 -21.34 -6.04
CA ILE A 96 11.42 -21.56 -6.69
C ILE A 96 11.51 -22.99 -7.27
N LYS A 97 10.73 -23.94 -6.74
CA LYS A 97 10.80 -25.35 -7.13
C LYS A 97 9.92 -25.63 -8.35
N LYS A 98 10.59 -25.95 -9.47
CA LYS A 98 10.00 -26.50 -10.71
C LYS A 98 9.44 -27.90 -10.52
#